data_AF-A0A4P6U413-F1
#
_entry.id   AF-A0A4P6U413-F1
#
_cell.length_a   1.000
_cell.length_b   1.000
_cell.length_c   1.000
_cell.angle_alpha   90.00
_cell.angle_beta   90.00
_cell.angle_gamma   90.00
#
_symmetry.space_group_name_H-M   'P 1'
#
loop_
_entity.id
_entity.type
_entity.pdbx_description
1 polymer ?
#
loop_
_entity_poly.entity_id
_entity_poly.type
_entity_poly.pdbx_seq_one_letter_code
_entity_poly.pdbx_strand_id
1 'polypeptide(L)'
;MVSETTQTLTPLSTQAERLIGLGVHEIAGLSAAEVRAAAQGDGEGLLAVRPDLAPASVLAPLLRRRDKAGFVVTDMTDVDLFAPLDTIGLPDTPLYVVGGVDRGDDMANWSPDEALPALTAASRTPLLLTEGIHWVLQRPDVLERNHCFMTIGSRLRKPDGTLDARTPALWISNGTGRDGRERREAPKVGWCWAGNRHTWLGFASGAGRRGSADGA
;
A
#
# COMPACT_ATOMS: atom_id res chain seq x y z
N MET A 1 10.86 -12.35 -19.81
CA MET A 1 10.04 -13.34 -19.07
C MET A 1 9.60 -12.63 -17.80
N VAL A 2 8.38 -12.08 -17.81
CA VAL A 2 7.76 -11.53 -16.61
C VAL A 2 7.43 -12.71 -15.70
N SER A 3 7.95 -12.71 -14.47
CA SER A 3 7.70 -13.77 -13.50
C SER A 3 6.22 -13.80 -13.13
N GLU A 4 5.50 -14.80 -13.62
CA GLU A 4 4.09 -15.10 -13.31
C GLU A 4 3.80 -15.31 -11.81
N THR A 5 4.83 -15.37 -10.96
CA THR A 5 4.74 -15.80 -9.55
C THR A 5 4.54 -14.66 -8.54
N THR A 6 4.66 -13.39 -8.93
CA THR A 6 4.69 -12.27 -7.95
C THR A 6 3.33 -11.61 -7.68
N GLN A 7 2.24 -12.00 -8.36
CA GLN A 7 0.96 -11.25 -8.29
C GLN A 7 -0.26 -12.01 -7.75
N THR A 8 -0.22 -13.33 -7.57
CA THR A 8 -1.43 -14.06 -7.15
C THR A 8 -1.75 -13.84 -5.67
N LEU A 9 -2.72 -12.99 -5.37
CA LEU A 9 -3.23 -12.82 -4.01
C LEU A 9 -3.96 -14.09 -3.55
N THR A 10 -3.90 -14.38 -2.26
CA THR A 10 -4.71 -15.45 -1.66
C THR A 10 -6.20 -15.07 -1.75
N PRO A 11 -7.13 -16.03 -1.66
CA PRO A 11 -8.56 -15.74 -1.63
C PRO A 11 -8.92 -14.70 -0.58
N LEU A 12 -9.95 -13.88 -0.83
CA LEU A 12 -10.37 -12.79 0.07
C LEU A 12 -10.68 -13.30 1.49
N SER A 13 -11.27 -14.49 1.62
CA SER A 13 -11.52 -15.13 2.92
C SER A 13 -10.23 -15.40 3.71
N THR A 14 -9.16 -15.83 3.04
CA THR A 14 -7.84 -16.00 3.66
C THR A 14 -7.22 -14.65 4.04
N GLN A 15 -7.39 -13.64 3.19
CA GLN A 15 -6.95 -12.28 3.50
C GLN A 15 -7.65 -11.72 4.73
N ALA A 16 -8.96 -11.95 4.87
CA ALA A 16 -9.77 -11.55 6.02
C ALA A 16 -9.27 -12.18 7.33
N GLU A 17 -9.09 -13.51 7.36
CA GLU A 17 -8.55 -14.18 8.56
C GLU A 17 -7.16 -13.64 8.95
N ARG A 18 -6.33 -13.30 7.95
CA ARG A 18 -5.03 -12.69 8.20
C ARG A 18 -5.14 -11.29 8.80
N LEU A 19 -6.04 -10.44 8.29
CA LEU A 19 -6.29 -9.11 8.87
C LEU A 19 -6.84 -9.22 10.30
N ILE A 20 -7.72 -10.18 10.56
CA ILE A 20 -8.24 -10.47 11.90
C ILE A 20 -7.12 -10.89 12.84
N GLY A 21 -6.31 -11.88 12.45
CA GLY A 21 -5.19 -12.38 13.25
C GLY A 21 -4.08 -11.35 13.51
N LEU A 22 -3.99 -10.31 12.69
CA LEU A 22 -3.08 -9.17 12.87
C LEU A 22 -3.67 -8.04 13.72
N GLY A 23 -4.95 -8.13 14.13
CA GLY A 23 -5.63 -7.08 14.89
C GLY A 23 -6.08 -5.88 14.06
N VAL A 24 -6.05 -5.96 12.73
CA VAL A 24 -6.43 -4.83 11.84
C VAL A 24 -7.92 -4.48 12.00
N HIS A 25 -8.76 -5.48 12.23
CA HIS A 25 -10.20 -5.26 12.48
C HIS A 25 -10.45 -4.40 13.73
N GLU A 26 -9.72 -4.64 14.83
CA GLU A 26 -9.81 -3.84 16.05
C GLU A 26 -9.33 -2.41 15.83
N ILE A 27 -8.23 -2.23 15.09
CA ILE A 27 -7.73 -0.90 14.69
C ILE A 27 -8.82 -0.14 13.93
N ALA A 28 -9.53 -0.83 13.04
CA ALA A 28 -10.58 -0.27 12.20
C ALA A 28 -11.92 -0.06 12.95
N GLY A 29 -12.03 -0.49 14.22
CA GLY A 29 -13.29 -0.46 14.96
C GLY A 29 -14.34 -1.44 14.43
N LEU A 30 -13.92 -2.53 13.78
CA LEU A 30 -14.78 -3.54 13.18
C LEU A 30 -14.72 -4.86 13.96
N SER A 31 -15.83 -5.59 13.97
CA SER A 31 -15.86 -6.97 14.41
C SER A 31 -15.20 -7.91 13.39
N ALA A 32 -14.72 -9.06 13.88
CA ALA A 32 -14.22 -10.11 13.00
C ALA A 32 -15.31 -10.65 12.04
N ALA A 33 -16.59 -10.57 12.43
CA ALA A 33 -17.71 -10.97 11.59
C ALA A 33 -17.90 -10.02 10.40
N GLU A 34 -17.81 -8.70 10.62
CA GLU A 34 -17.89 -7.70 9.55
C GLU A 34 -16.76 -7.86 8.54
N VAL A 35 -15.53 -8.13 8.99
CA VAL A 35 -14.39 -8.38 8.08
C VAL A 35 -14.59 -9.66 7.26
N ARG A 36 -15.13 -10.73 7.86
CA ARG A 36 -15.46 -11.97 7.13
C ARG A 36 -16.56 -11.74 6.12
N ALA A 37 -17.62 -11.02 6.48
CA ALA A 37 -18.74 -10.69 5.60
C ALA A 37 -18.26 -9.90 4.38
N ALA A 38 -17.41 -8.89 4.58
CA ALA A 38 -16.79 -8.12 3.50
C ALA A 38 -15.94 -8.98 2.53
N ALA A 39 -15.45 -10.13 2.99
CA ALA A 39 -14.70 -11.08 2.19
C ALA A 39 -15.55 -12.18 1.55
N GLN A 40 -16.87 -12.17 1.76
CA GLN A 40 -17.79 -13.11 1.10
C GLN A 40 -18.01 -12.66 -0.35
N GLY A 41 -17.30 -13.32 -1.27
CA GLY A 41 -17.47 -13.14 -2.71
C GLY A 41 -16.35 -13.79 -3.51
N ASP A 42 -16.66 -14.24 -4.72
CA ASP A 42 -15.75 -14.99 -5.59
C ASP A 42 -14.74 -14.11 -6.35
N GLY A 43 -14.46 -12.91 -5.83
CA GLY A 43 -13.66 -11.93 -6.55
C GLY A 43 -12.17 -12.00 -6.22
N GLU A 44 -11.33 -11.87 -7.24
CA GLU A 44 -9.90 -11.66 -7.08
C GLU A 44 -9.60 -10.20 -6.70
N GLY A 45 -8.54 -9.99 -5.92
CA GLY A 45 -8.06 -8.66 -5.55
C GLY A 45 -7.55 -8.58 -4.12
N LEU A 46 -7.13 -7.38 -3.72
CA LEU A 46 -6.62 -7.07 -2.40
C LEU A 46 -7.73 -6.53 -1.52
N LEU A 47 -8.02 -7.21 -0.41
CA LEU A 47 -8.90 -6.70 0.64
C LEU A 47 -8.14 -5.63 1.44
N ALA A 48 -8.67 -4.41 1.44
CA ALA A 48 -8.10 -3.27 2.16
C ALA A 48 -9.14 -2.61 3.05
N VAL A 49 -8.68 -2.12 4.21
CA VAL A 49 -9.48 -1.24 5.08
C VAL A 49 -9.30 0.21 4.64
N ARG A 50 -10.37 1.00 4.74
CA ARG A 50 -10.33 2.44 4.50
C ARG A 50 -9.22 3.15 5.29
N PRO A 51 -8.51 4.11 4.66
CA PRO A 51 -7.36 4.78 5.29
C PRO A 51 -7.73 5.59 6.54
N ASP A 52 -8.97 6.08 6.65
CA ASP A 52 -9.48 6.79 7.83
C ASP A 52 -9.75 5.89 9.03
N LEU A 53 -9.92 4.58 8.80
CA LEU A 53 -10.14 3.58 9.86
C LEU A 53 -8.84 2.88 10.27
N ALA A 54 -7.89 2.72 9.35
CA ALA A 54 -6.63 2.05 9.59
C ALA A 54 -5.45 2.90 9.08
N PRO A 55 -4.94 3.85 9.89
CA PRO A 55 -3.89 4.77 9.48
C PRO A 55 -2.54 4.07 9.26
N ALA A 56 -1.72 4.65 8.38
CA ALA A 56 -0.44 4.06 7.95
C ALA A 56 0.57 3.92 9.10
N SER A 57 0.59 4.87 10.05
CA SER A 57 1.46 4.82 11.23
C SER A 57 1.19 3.62 12.14
N VAL A 58 -0.06 3.16 12.19
CA VAL A 58 -0.51 2.02 13.00
C VAL A 58 -0.34 0.70 12.23
N LEU A 59 -0.56 0.71 10.91
CA LEU A 59 -0.40 -0.49 10.07
C LEU A 59 1.06 -0.85 9.78
N ALA A 60 1.95 0.13 9.57
CA ALA A 60 3.33 -0.14 9.17
C ALA A 60 4.12 -1.01 10.18
N PRO A 61 3.96 -0.85 11.51
CA PRO A 61 4.53 -1.75 12.50
C PRO A 61 4.04 -3.21 12.45
N LEU A 62 2.92 -3.50 11.78
CA LEU A 62 2.40 -4.86 11.60
C LEU A 62 3.10 -5.62 10.46
N LEU A 63 3.77 -4.91 9.55
CA LEU A 63 4.53 -5.53 8.47
C LEU A 63 5.62 -6.45 9.03
N ARG A 64 5.85 -7.58 8.37
CA ARG A 64 6.89 -8.54 8.76
C ARG A 64 7.69 -8.96 7.56
N ARG A 65 9.01 -9.00 7.72
CA ARG A 65 9.92 -9.71 6.82
C ARG A 65 10.87 -10.55 7.65
N ARG A 66 10.67 -11.87 7.63
CA ARG A 66 11.30 -12.80 8.58
C ARG A 66 11.00 -12.33 10.02
N ASP A 67 12.03 -12.20 10.85
CA ASP A 67 11.98 -11.72 12.23
C ASP A 67 11.86 -10.19 12.37
N LYS A 68 11.89 -9.44 11.26
CA LYS A 68 11.91 -7.97 11.29
C LYS A 68 10.52 -7.36 11.18
N ALA A 69 10.18 -6.55 12.17
CA ALA A 69 9.01 -5.68 12.16
C ALA A 69 9.22 -4.46 11.27
N GLY A 70 8.16 -4.08 10.55
CA GLY A 70 8.16 -2.86 9.76
C GLY A 70 8.14 -1.59 10.60
N PHE A 71 8.33 -0.47 9.93
CA PHE A 71 8.36 0.85 10.56
C PHE A 71 8.10 1.95 9.54
N VAL A 72 7.71 3.12 10.05
CA VAL A 72 7.74 4.38 9.29
C VAL A 72 9.07 5.06 9.56
N VAL A 73 9.69 5.61 8.52
CA VAL A 73 10.93 6.40 8.66
C VAL A 73 10.72 7.57 9.61
N THR A 74 11.71 7.85 10.47
CA THR A 74 11.55 8.80 11.58
C THR A 74 11.30 10.24 11.15
N ASP A 75 11.60 10.62 9.90
CA ASP A 75 11.39 11.96 9.36
C ASP A 75 10.05 12.12 8.60
N MET A 76 9.17 11.12 8.68
CA MET A 76 7.82 11.15 8.11
C MET A 76 6.79 11.08 9.24
N THR A 77 6.87 12.02 10.17
CA THR A 77 5.97 12.11 11.34
C THR A 77 4.52 12.40 10.97
N ASP A 78 4.30 12.86 9.74
CA ASP A 78 3.04 13.23 9.14
C ASP A 78 2.49 12.17 8.17
N VAL A 79 2.97 10.92 8.27
CA VAL A 79 2.60 9.81 7.37
C VAL A 79 1.09 9.63 7.19
N ASP A 80 0.31 9.84 8.25
CA ASP A 80 -1.16 9.68 8.23
C ASP A 80 -1.89 10.83 7.52
N LEU A 81 -1.20 11.93 7.24
CA LEU A 81 -1.74 13.06 6.49
C LEU A 81 -1.62 12.89 4.97
N PHE A 82 -0.98 11.80 4.50
CA PHE A 82 -0.90 11.46 3.08
C PHE A 82 -2.22 10.83 2.59
N ALA A 83 -3.18 11.70 2.29
CA ALA A 83 -4.53 11.36 1.86
C ALA A 83 -4.60 10.93 0.39
N PRO A 84 -5.68 10.25 -0.04
CA PRO A 84 -5.94 9.97 -1.46
C PRO A 84 -5.90 11.24 -2.32
N LEU A 85 -5.40 11.11 -3.55
CA LEU A 85 -5.61 12.11 -4.60
C LEU A 85 -7.11 12.28 -4.88
N ASP A 86 -7.56 13.49 -5.23
CA ASP A 86 -8.98 13.77 -5.52
C ASP A 86 -9.51 12.96 -6.70
N THR A 87 -8.62 12.51 -7.59
CA THR A 87 -8.94 11.66 -8.73
C THR A 87 -9.20 10.20 -8.33
N ILE A 88 -9.03 9.85 -7.05
CA ILE A 88 -9.24 8.49 -6.53
C ILE A 88 -10.49 8.49 -5.67
N GLY A 89 -11.59 7.97 -6.23
CA GLY A 89 -12.80 7.68 -5.46
C GLY A 89 -12.63 6.42 -4.61
N LEU A 90 -12.92 6.54 -3.30
CA LEU A 90 -13.00 5.39 -2.40
C LEU A 90 -14.45 4.91 -2.26
N PRO A 91 -14.70 3.59 -2.23
CA PRO A 91 -16.01 3.06 -1.88
C PRO A 91 -16.48 3.53 -0.50
N ASP A 92 -17.78 3.74 -0.35
CA ASP A 92 -18.43 4.14 0.91
C ASP A 92 -18.73 2.92 1.79
N THR A 93 -17.69 2.11 2.04
CA THR A 93 -17.73 0.87 2.82
C THR A 93 -16.43 0.75 3.63
N PRO A 94 -16.46 0.25 4.88
CA PRO A 94 -15.26 0.18 5.73
C PRO A 94 -14.11 -0.66 5.13
N LEU A 95 -14.46 -1.70 4.38
CA LEU A 95 -13.54 -2.50 3.58
C LEU A 95 -13.89 -2.43 2.10
N TYR A 96 -12.90 -2.60 1.26
CA TYR A 96 -13.08 -2.67 -0.19
C TYR A 96 -12.03 -3.57 -0.83
N VAL A 97 -12.27 -3.94 -2.08
CA VAL A 97 -11.35 -4.76 -2.86
C VAL A 97 -10.69 -3.93 -3.94
N VAL A 98 -9.35 -3.95 -3.98
CA VAL A 98 -8.55 -3.39 -5.07
C VAL A 98 -8.26 -4.49 -6.10
N GLY A 99 -8.78 -4.34 -7.31
CA GLY A 99 -8.58 -5.31 -8.39
C GLY A 99 -7.27 -5.09 -9.15
N GLY A 100 -6.68 -6.17 -9.67
CA GLY A 100 -5.56 -6.12 -10.63
C GLY A 100 -4.34 -5.35 -10.11
N VAL A 101 -3.95 -5.59 -8.85
CA VAL A 101 -2.78 -4.94 -8.25
C VAL A 101 -1.50 -5.31 -9.00
N ASP A 102 -0.68 -4.30 -9.28
CA ASP A 102 0.59 -4.44 -9.98
C ASP A 102 1.65 -3.58 -9.29
N ARG A 103 2.89 -4.08 -9.20
CA ARG A 103 3.99 -3.43 -8.47
C ARG A 103 4.56 -2.24 -9.26
N GLY A 104 4.34 -2.23 -10.57
CA GLY A 104 4.79 -1.21 -11.52
C GLY A 104 6.24 -1.36 -11.94
N ASP A 105 6.76 -2.60 -11.99
CA ASP A 105 8.17 -2.88 -12.29
C ASP A 105 8.58 -2.35 -13.68
N ASP A 106 7.65 -2.33 -14.65
CA ASP A 106 7.88 -1.80 -16.01
C ASP A 106 8.17 -0.29 -16.04
N MET A 107 7.83 0.43 -14.96
CA MET A 107 8.11 1.85 -14.77
C MET A 107 9.39 2.08 -13.95
N ALA A 108 10.27 1.09 -13.83
CA ALA A 108 11.58 1.28 -13.22
C ALA A 108 12.33 2.44 -13.88
N ASN A 109 12.99 3.28 -13.07
CA ASN A 109 13.67 4.51 -13.48
C ASN A 109 12.76 5.66 -13.96
N TRP A 110 11.45 5.55 -13.79
CA TRP A 110 10.53 6.69 -13.95
C TRP A 110 10.51 7.55 -12.69
N SER A 111 10.03 8.78 -12.82
CA SER A 111 9.69 9.64 -11.68
C SER A 111 8.18 9.59 -11.39
N PRO A 112 7.74 9.86 -10.15
CA PRO A 112 6.31 10.03 -9.82
C PRO A 112 5.55 10.96 -10.78
N ASP A 113 6.17 12.07 -11.21
CA ASP A 113 5.55 13.04 -12.12
C ASP A 113 5.32 12.48 -13.53
N GLU A 114 6.10 11.49 -13.97
CA GLU A 114 5.90 10.78 -15.25
C GLU A 114 4.95 9.58 -15.11
N ALA A 115 5.07 8.86 -13.98
CA ALA A 115 4.33 7.63 -13.75
C ALA A 115 2.83 7.89 -13.58
N LEU A 116 2.44 8.96 -12.87
CA LEU A 116 1.03 9.24 -12.62
C LEU A 116 0.21 9.47 -13.92
N PRO A 117 0.64 10.34 -14.87
CA PRO A 117 -0.04 10.48 -16.16
C PRO A 117 -0.07 9.18 -16.96
N ALA A 118 1.01 8.40 -16.96
CA ALA A 118 1.07 7.15 -17.72
C ALA A 118 0.15 6.07 -17.16
N LEU A 119 0.07 5.93 -15.83
CA LEU A 119 -0.90 5.05 -15.18
C LEU A 119 -2.34 5.46 -15.53
N THR A 120 -2.62 6.75 -15.47
CA THR A 120 -3.95 7.29 -15.81
C THR A 120 -4.31 7.01 -17.27
N ALA A 121 -3.36 7.22 -18.20
CA ALA A 121 -3.54 6.93 -19.62
C ALA A 121 -3.75 5.44 -19.90
N ALA A 122 -3.19 4.57 -19.06
CA ALA A 122 -3.41 3.12 -19.09
C ALA A 122 -4.68 2.68 -18.33
N SER A 123 -5.55 3.62 -17.92
CA SER A 123 -6.74 3.37 -17.11
C SER A 123 -6.46 2.63 -15.80
N ARG A 124 -5.26 2.83 -15.25
CA ARG A 124 -4.85 2.32 -13.94
C ARG A 124 -4.92 3.43 -12.90
N THR A 125 -5.26 3.05 -11.69
CA THR A 125 -5.28 3.95 -10.53
C THR A 125 -4.08 3.65 -9.64
N PRO A 126 -3.26 4.63 -9.23
CA PRO A 126 -2.16 4.37 -8.32
C PRO A 126 -2.68 3.88 -6.97
N LEU A 127 -1.91 3.03 -6.29
CA LEU A 127 -2.27 2.57 -4.95
C LEU A 127 -2.08 3.68 -3.92
N LEU A 128 -2.95 3.67 -2.92
CA LEU A 128 -2.79 4.42 -1.68
C LEU A 128 -1.68 3.78 -0.84
N LEU A 129 -1.10 4.56 0.08
CA LEU A 129 -0.10 4.06 1.02
C LEU A 129 -0.64 2.91 1.87
N THR A 130 -1.85 3.06 2.41
CA THR A 130 -2.49 2.00 3.21
C THR A 130 -2.79 0.76 2.39
N GLU A 131 -3.16 0.89 1.11
CA GLU A 131 -3.33 -0.26 0.21
C GLU A 131 -2.00 -0.98 -0.03
N GLY A 132 -0.92 -0.24 -0.28
CA GLY A 132 0.42 -0.82 -0.36
C GLY A 132 0.82 -1.57 0.90
N ILE A 133 0.50 -1.02 2.09
CA ILE A 133 0.74 -1.70 3.36
C ILE A 133 -0.10 -2.99 3.46
N HIS A 134 -1.41 -2.95 3.15
CA HIS A 134 -2.25 -4.15 3.12
C HIS A 134 -1.70 -5.21 2.16
N TRP A 135 -1.20 -4.80 0.99
CA TRP A 135 -0.59 -5.73 0.04
C TRP A 135 0.59 -6.47 0.65
N VAL A 136 1.51 -5.75 1.31
CA VAL A 136 2.66 -6.37 1.98
C VAL A 136 2.22 -7.18 3.20
N LEU A 137 1.16 -6.79 3.91
CA LEU A 137 0.59 -7.61 4.99
C LEU A 137 0.13 -8.97 4.47
N GLN A 138 -0.49 -9.03 3.28
CA GLN A 138 -0.94 -10.28 2.66
C GLN A 138 0.20 -11.07 2.00
N ARG A 139 1.10 -10.36 1.31
CA ARG A 139 2.21 -10.93 0.52
C ARG A 139 3.52 -10.22 0.85
N PRO A 140 4.20 -10.56 1.97
CA PRO A 140 5.44 -9.90 2.36
C PRO A 140 6.57 -10.00 1.31
N ASP A 141 6.51 -11.04 0.49
CA ASP A 141 7.45 -11.32 -0.59
C ASP A 141 7.27 -10.41 -1.81
N VAL A 142 6.23 -9.57 -1.87
CA VAL A 142 6.12 -8.50 -2.88
C VAL A 142 7.20 -7.42 -2.69
N LEU A 143 7.76 -7.29 -1.48
CA LEU A 143 8.97 -6.51 -1.25
C LEU A 143 10.19 -7.42 -1.42
N GLU A 144 10.89 -7.21 -2.52
CA GLU A 144 12.13 -7.91 -2.83
C GLU A 144 13.28 -6.93 -2.92
N ARG A 145 14.50 -7.42 -2.69
CA ARG A 145 15.67 -6.56 -2.81
C ARG A 145 15.77 -6.11 -4.27
N ASN A 146 15.87 -4.79 -4.47
CA ASN A 146 15.87 -4.14 -5.76
C ASN A 146 14.52 -4.17 -6.53
N HIS A 147 13.45 -4.74 -5.96
CA HIS A 147 12.09 -4.66 -6.51
C HIS A 147 11.10 -4.33 -5.40
N CYS A 148 10.91 -3.03 -5.21
CA CYS A 148 10.03 -2.41 -4.23
C CYS A 148 9.10 -1.44 -4.97
N PHE A 149 8.28 -0.64 -4.28
CA PHE A 149 7.34 0.23 -5.00
C PHE A 149 6.93 1.50 -4.25
N MET A 150 6.53 2.48 -5.04
CA MET A 150 5.92 3.73 -4.61
C MET A 150 4.39 3.61 -4.63
N THR A 151 3.72 4.32 -3.72
CA THR A 151 2.25 4.39 -3.62
C THR A 151 1.82 5.84 -3.85
N ILE A 152 1.92 6.28 -5.09
CA ILE A 152 1.76 7.70 -5.47
C ILE A 152 0.29 8.18 -5.45
N GLY A 153 -0.66 7.30 -5.13
CA GLY A 153 -2.06 7.66 -4.92
C GLY A 153 -2.30 8.39 -3.61
N SER A 154 -1.38 8.29 -2.65
CA SER A 154 -1.40 9.02 -1.39
C SER A 154 -0.47 10.23 -1.46
N ARG A 155 -1.00 11.45 -1.24
CA ARG A 155 -0.26 12.70 -1.28
C ARG A 155 -0.60 13.59 -0.09
N LEU A 156 0.41 14.28 0.42
CA LEU A 156 0.21 15.34 1.40
C LEU A 156 -0.10 16.65 0.68
N ARG A 157 -1.11 17.38 1.18
CA ARG A 157 -1.45 18.73 0.73
C ARG A 157 -0.89 19.75 1.70
N LYS A 158 -0.29 20.81 1.16
CA LYS A 158 0.14 21.97 1.93
C LYS A 158 -1.06 22.92 2.17
N PRO A 159 -0.96 23.85 3.13
CA PRO A 159 -2.02 24.83 3.40
C PRO A 159 -2.40 25.70 2.19
N ASP A 160 -1.48 25.88 1.23
CA ASP A 160 -1.71 26.62 -0.01
C ASP A 160 -2.42 25.80 -1.11
N GLY A 161 -2.81 24.55 -0.81
CA GLY A 161 -3.48 23.63 -1.72
C GLY A 161 -2.53 22.87 -2.66
N THR A 162 -1.25 23.22 -2.71
CA THR A 162 -0.26 22.49 -3.52
C THR A 162 0.11 21.15 -2.90
N LEU A 163 0.61 20.22 -3.71
CA LEU A 163 1.09 18.94 -3.21
C LEU A 163 2.49 19.08 -2.61
N ASP A 164 2.72 18.40 -1.49
CA ASP A 164 4.06 18.15 -0.98
C ASP A 164 4.86 17.33 -2.00
N ALA A 165 6.15 17.65 -2.15
CA ALA A 165 7.02 16.98 -3.10
C ALA A 165 7.37 15.55 -2.68
N ARG A 166 7.14 15.17 -1.43
CA ARG A 166 7.30 13.81 -0.94
C ARG A 166 6.19 12.92 -1.50
N THR A 167 6.59 11.71 -1.87
CA THR A 167 5.70 10.66 -2.38
C THR A 167 5.98 9.37 -1.60
N PRO A 168 4.96 8.72 -1.00
CA PRO A 168 5.18 7.55 -0.17
C PRO A 168 5.65 6.33 -0.98
N ALA A 169 6.44 5.48 -0.33
CA ALA A 169 6.91 4.22 -0.88
C ALA A 169 7.13 3.17 0.21
N LEU A 170 7.11 1.90 -0.19
CA LEU A 170 7.43 0.75 0.63
C LEU A 170 8.68 0.04 0.10
N TRP A 171 9.66 -0.21 0.95
CA TRP A 171 10.87 -0.91 0.56
C TRP A 171 11.57 -1.65 1.70
N ILE A 172 12.62 -2.40 1.40
CA ILE A 172 13.46 -3.07 2.41
C ILE A 172 14.56 -2.12 2.87
N SER A 173 14.59 -1.78 4.16
CA SER A 173 15.65 -0.94 4.72
C SER A 173 17.02 -1.61 4.66
N ASN A 174 18.04 -0.83 4.28
CA ASN A 174 19.45 -1.23 4.36
C ASN A 174 20.03 -1.07 5.77
N GLY A 175 19.27 -0.51 6.72
CA GLY A 175 19.71 -0.26 8.08
C GLY A 175 20.87 0.74 8.18
N THR A 176 20.79 1.80 7.38
CA THR A 176 21.83 2.83 7.27
C THR A 176 21.26 4.21 7.60
N GLY A 177 22.12 5.14 8.00
CA GLY A 177 21.71 6.51 8.33
C GLY A 177 20.67 6.50 9.44
N ARG A 178 19.55 7.18 9.19
CA ARG A 178 18.44 7.37 10.16
C ARG A 178 17.71 6.08 10.52
N ASP A 179 17.81 5.04 9.68
CA ASP A 179 17.14 3.77 9.96
C ASP A 179 17.83 2.96 11.05
N GLY A 180 19.15 3.14 11.24
CA GLY A 180 19.94 2.35 12.17
C GLY A 180 20.16 0.90 11.73
N ARG A 181 21.27 0.28 12.20
CA ARG A 181 21.66 -1.09 11.81
C ARG A 181 20.61 -2.13 12.21
N GLU A 182 19.87 -1.87 13.30
CA GLU A 182 18.83 -2.73 13.84
C GLU A 182 17.65 -2.94 12.88
N ARG A 183 17.38 -1.94 12.01
CA ARG A 183 16.32 -1.98 10.99
C ARG A 183 16.77 -2.56 9.64
N ARG A 184 18.02 -3.00 9.50
CA ARG A 184 18.46 -3.71 8.29
C ARG A 184 17.54 -4.91 8.02
N GLU A 185 17.15 -5.09 6.76
CA GLU A 185 16.21 -6.11 6.28
C GLU A 185 14.74 -5.91 6.66
N ALA A 186 14.39 -4.86 7.41
CA ALA A 186 13.02 -4.59 7.81
C ALA A 186 12.22 -3.93 6.67
N PRO A 187 10.90 -4.21 6.54
CA PRO A 187 10.00 -3.43 5.70
C PRO A 187 9.96 -1.99 6.20
N LYS A 188 10.01 -1.04 5.28
CA LYS A 188 10.04 0.38 5.59
C LYS A 188 8.96 1.09 4.79
N VAL A 189 8.13 1.84 5.49
CA VAL A 189 7.32 2.92 4.92
C VAL A 189 8.16 4.18 5.00
N GLY A 190 8.36 4.82 3.85
CA GLY A 190 9.00 6.13 3.80
C GLY A 190 8.58 6.88 2.55
N TRP A 191 9.44 7.76 2.07
CA TRP A 191 9.13 8.63 0.96
C TRP A 191 10.33 8.85 0.03
N CYS A 192 10.04 9.27 -1.19
CA CYS A 192 11.00 9.81 -2.17
C CYS A 192 10.47 11.14 -2.73
N TRP A 193 11.33 11.92 -3.38
CA TRP A 193 10.90 13.16 -4.06
C TRP A 193 10.15 12.85 -5.37
N ALA A 194 9.16 13.68 -5.71
CA ALA A 194 8.31 13.54 -6.89
C ALA A 194 9.09 13.53 -8.23
N GLY A 195 10.27 14.19 -8.27
CA GLY A 195 11.15 14.19 -9.43
C GLY A 195 12.27 13.13 -9.39
N ASN A 196 12.40 12.35 -8.31
CA ASN A 196 13.46 11.35 -8.21
C ASN A 196 13.13 10.10 -9.04
N ARG A 197 14.19 9.47 -9.54
CA ARG A 197 14.13 8.22 -10.30
C ARG A 197 14.86 7.11 -9.56
N HIS A 198 14.27 5.92 -9.60
CA HIS A 198 14.85 4.74 -8.97
C HIS A 198 14.68 3.53 -9.88
N THR A 199 15.77 2.83 -10.16
CA THR A 199 15.74 1.57 -10.94
C THR A 199 15.18 0.38 -10.16
N TRP A 200 14.89 0.57 -8.86
CA TRP A 200 14.48 -0.48 -7.93
C TRP A 200 13.09 -0.23 -7.30
N LEU A 201 12.44 0.90 -7.63
CA LEU A 201 11.07 1.19 -7.24
C LEU A 201 10.19 1.20 -8.49
N GLY A 202 9.17 0.35 -8.49
CA GLY A 202 8.02 0.48 -9.37
C GLY A 202 6.99 1.47 -8.82
N PHE A 203 5.91 1.66 -9.58
CA PHE A 203 4.78 2.52 -9.19
C PHE A 203 3.52 1.68 -9.04
N ALA A 204 3.19 1.32 -7.80
CA ALA A 204 2.12 0.37 -7.55
C ALA A 204 0.76 0.96 -7.94
N SER A 205 -0.05 0.13 -8.61
CA SER A 205 -1.35 0.54 -9.14
C SER A 205 -2.34 -0.62 -9.16
N GLY A 206 -3.63 -0.31 -9.29
CA GLY A 206 -4.72 -1.28 -9.48
C GLY A 206 -5.64 -0.88 -10.63
N ALA A 207 -6.41 -1.84 -11.11
CA ALA A 207 -7.43 -1.65 -12.16
C ALA A 207 -8.66 -0.88 -11.64
N GLY A 208 -8.91 -0.89 -10.33
CA GLY A 208 -10.02 -0.17 -9.72
C GLY A 208 -10.32 -0.63 -8.29
N ARG A 209 -11.29 0.04 -7.67
CA ARG A 209 -11.78 -0.25 -6.32
C ARG A 209 -13.27 -0.55 -6.39
N ARG A 210 -13.70 -1.60 -5.70
CA ARG A 210 -15.12 -1.94 -5.53
C ARG A 210 -15.40 -2.14 -4.05
N GLY A 211 -16.58 -1.71 -3.59
CA GLY A 211 -17.01 -2.03 -2.23
C GLY A 211 -16.96 -3.53 -2.00
N SER A 212 -16.60 -3.94 -0.79
CA SER A 212 -16.86 -5.32 -0.38
C SER A 212 -18.37 -5.55 -0.39
N ALA A 213 -18.82 -6.75 -0.75
CA ALA A 213 -20.24 -7.06 -0.64
C ALA A 213 -20.65 -6.86 0.83
N ASP A 214 -21.73 -6.10 1.05
CA ASP A 214 -22.40 -6.14 2.34
C ASP A 214 -22.95 -7.56 2.49
N GLY A 215 -22.52 -8.26 3.53
CA GLY A 215 -23.19 -9.50 3.92
C GLY A 215 -24.62 -9.14 4.30
N ALA A 216 -25.55 -9.45 3.40
CA ALA A 216 -26.99 -9.38 3.67
C ALA A 216 -27.39 -10.37 4.77
#